data_AF-A0A929HX45-F1
#
_entry.id   AF-A0A929HX45-F1
#
_cell.length_a   1.000
_cell.length_b   1.000
_cell.length_c   1.000
_cell.angle_alpha   90.00
_cell.angle_beta   90.00
_cell.angle_gamma   90.00
#
_symmetry.space_group_name_H-M   'P 1'
#
loop_
_entity.id
_entity.type
_entity.pdbx_description
1 polymer ?
#
loop_
_entity_poly.entity_id
_entity_poly.type
_entity_poly.pdbx_seq_one_letter_code
_entity_poly.pdbx_strand_id
1 'polypeptide(L)'
;PEVKRIKPGQILWNALDINTRGDSPNRRYVPVVLSVITENDVEQLANGVPMSVVANNAIARMYKEAYEQGGILSTRDIGLLTLRSPSWVSKMRLNYEKEHDCLLPHTGLLHDMGSCISHKTTIIRKVLVEKKDPADVARECNHTQ
;
A
#
# COMPACT_ATOMS: atom_id res chain seq x y z
N PRO A 1 11.24 14.22 28.73
CA PRO A 1 11.11 13.42 27.48
C PRO A 1 10.17 14.11 26.50
N GLU A 2 10.68 14.53 25.35
CA GLU A 2 9.87 15.17 24.31
C GLU A 2 8.95 14.10 23.70
N VAL A 3 7.67 14.15 24.04
CA VAL A 3 6.66 13.30 23.40
C VAL A 3 6.61 13.73 21.94
N LYS A 4 7.13 12.93 21.00
CA LYS A 4 6.93 13.15 19.57
C LYS A 4 5.41 13.17 19.33
N ARG A 5 4.84 14.37 19.25
CA ARG A 5 3.41 14.56 19.04
C ARG A 5 3.08 14.27 17.59
N ILE A 6 2.03 13.49 17.39
CA ILE A 6 1.42 13.27 16.07
C ILE A 6 0.89 14.62 15.58
N LYS A 7 1.13 14.95 14.30
CA LYS A 7 0.66 16.21 13.72
C LYS A 7 -0.84 16.13 13.37
N PRO A 8 -1.55 17.26 13.25
CA PRO A 8 -2.91 17.26 12.71
C PRO A 8 -2.98 16.52 11.36
N GLY A 9 -4.04 15.74 11.15
CA GLY A 9 -4.20 14.92 9.94
C GLY A 9 -3.41 13.61 9.91
N GLN A 10 -2.56 13.36 10.92
CA GLN A 10 -1.88 12.08 11.09
C GLN A 10 -2.59 11.17 12.11
N ILE A 11 -2.39 9.86 11.98
CA ILE A 11 -2.91 8.83 12.90
C ILE A 11 -1.83 7.80 13.24
N LEU A 12 -1.85 7.30 14.47
CA LEU A 12 -1.09 6.11 14.87
C LEU A 12 -1.90 4.86 14.54
N TRP A 13 -1.32 3.95 13.76
CA TRP A 13 -1.98 2.72 13.32
C TRP A 13 -1.07 1.52 13.56
N ASN A 14 -1.64 0.38 13.96
CA ASN A 14 -0.88 -0.87 14.09
C ASN A 14 -0.98 -1.65 12.77
N ALA A 15 0.06 -1.59 11.95
CA ALA A 15 0.14 -2.27 10.66
C ALA A 15 0.78 -3.66 10.80
N LEU A 16 0.52 -4.58 9.86
CA LEU A 16 1.15 -5.91 9.84
C LEU A 16 2.66 -5.75 9.63
N ASP A 17 3.49 -6.40 10.45
CA ASP A 17 4.96 -6.40 10.28
C ASP A 17 5.33 -7.03 8.93
N ILE A 18 6.17 -6.33 8.15
CA ILE A 18 6.66 -6.79 6.84
C ILE A 18 7.29 -8.18 6.87
N ASN A 19 7.82 -8.60 8.01
CA ASN A 19 8.52 -9.87 8.20
C ASN A 19 7.57 -11.00 8.63
N THR A 20 6.26 -10.74 8.75
CA THR A 20 5.28 -11.75 9.15
C THR A 20 4.15 -11.86 8.14
N ARG A 21 3.76 -13.10 7.81
CA ARG A 21 2.56 -13.30 6.98
C ARG A 21 1.30 -12.97 7.77
N GLY A 22 0.33 -12.35 7.12
CA GLY A 22 -0.94 -11.98 7.77
C GLY A 22 -1.82 -13.17 8.15
N ASP A 23 -1.63 -14.33 7.53
CA ASP A 23 -2.28 -15.60 7.89
C ASP A 23 -1.49 -16.41 8.94
N SER A 24 -0.32 -15.94 9.35
CA SER A 24 0.47 -16.60 10.40
C SER A 24 -0.24 -16.50 11.75
N PRO A 25 -0.29 -17.60 12.54
CA PRO A 25 -0.75 -17.54 13.93
C PRO A 25 0.17 -16.66 14.80
N ASN A 26 1.44 -16.47 14.38
CA ASN A 26 2.44 -15.66 15.06
C ASN A 26 2.66 -14.30 14.38
N ARG A 27 1.64 -13.76 13.70
CA ARG A 27 1.72 -12.45 13.05
C ARG A 27 2.05 -11.35 14.07
N ARG A 28 2.87 -10.39 13.64
CA ARG A 28 3.27 -9.25 14.46
C ARG A 28 2.72 -7.97 13.86
N TYR A 29 2.59 -6.97 14.71
CA TYR A 29 2.15 -5.64 14.29
C TYR A 29 3.18 -4.61 14.75
N VAL A 30 3.44 -3.64 13.89
CA VAL A 30 4.31 -2.51 14.18
C VAL A 30 3.49 -1.21 14.19
N PRO A 31 3.72 -0.32 15.18
CA PRO A 31 3.08 0.98 15.19
C PRO A 31 3.67 1.86 14.08
N VAL A 32 2.81 2.39 13.22
CA VAL A 32 3.18 3.32 12.13
C VAL A 32 2.38 4.61 12.25
N VAL A 33 2.99 5.73 11.88
CA VAL A 33 2.30 7.02 11.76
C VAL A 33 1.93 7.24 10.31
N LEU A 34 0.65 7.44 10.04
CA LEU A 34 0.11 7.66 8.69
C LEU A 34 -0.44 9.07 8.55
N SER A 35 -0.08 9.75 7.49
CA SER A 35 -0.59 11.06 7.11
C SER A 35 -1.87 10.89 6.27
N VAL A 36 -3.01 10.73 6.95
CA VAL A 36 -4.32 10.53 6.31
C VAL A 36 -4.74 11.79 5.55
N ILE A 37 -4.50 12.96 6.14
CA ILE A 37 -4.76 14.27 5.54
C ILE A 37 -3.51 15.13 5.71
N THR A 38 -3.09 15.82 4.64
CA THR A 38 -1.99 16.78 4.62
C THR A 38 -2.50 18.15 4.17
N GLU A 39 -1.74 19.20 4.45
CA GLU A 39 -2.05 20.56 3.96
C GLU A 39 -2.18 20.59 2.43
N ASN A 40 -1.30 19.89 1.71
CA ASN A 40 -1.36 19.75 0.25
C ASN A 40 -2.65 19.06 -0.25
N ASP A 41 -3.27 18.17 0.54
CA ASP A 41 -4.57 17.58 0.17
C ASP A 41 -5.70 18.62 0.28
N VAL A 42 -5.63 19.47 1.30
CA VAL A 42 -6.58 20.58 1.52
C VAL A 42 -6.44 21.62 0.42
N GLU A 43 -5.22 21.99 0.07
CA GLU A 43 -4.92 22.93 -1.03
C GLU A 43 -5.42 22.42 -2.38
N GLN A 44 -5.14 21.15 -2.71
CA GLN A 44 -5.66 20.53 -3.93
C GLN A 44 -7.19 20.58 -3.98
N LEU A 45 -7.85 20.21 -2.89
CA LEU A 45 -9.32 20.24 -2.84
C LEU A 45 -9.87 21.66 -2.96
N ALA A 46 -9.23 22.64 -2.31
CA ALA A 46 -9.60 24.06 -2.41
C ALA A 46 -9.44 24.60 -3.84
N ASN A 47 -8.45 24.09 -4.58
CA ASN A 47 -8.21 24.42 -5.99
C ASN A 47 -9.10 23.64 -6.98
N GLY A 48 -10.08 22.88 -6.47
CA GLY A 48 -11.05 22.15 -7.31
C GLY A 48 -10.54 20.82 -7.88
N VAL A 49 -9.41 20.30 -7.38
CA VAL A 49 -8.96 18.94 -7.74
C VAL A 49 -10.04 17.94 -7.29
N PRO A 50 -10.46 17.00 -8.16
CA PRO A 50 -11.47 16.02 -7.78
C PRO A 50 -11.06 15.22 -6.54
N MET A 51 -11.99 15.02 -5.61
CA MET A 51 -11.75 14.27 -4.37
C MET A 51 -11.17 12.86 -4.61
N SER A 52 -11.48 12.24 -5.76
CA SER A 52 -10.89 10.95 -6.14
C SER A 52 -9.39 11.03 -6.41
N VAL A 53 -8.87 12.13 -6.97
CA VAL A 53 -7.44 12.32 -7.22
C VAL A 53 -6.72 12.57 -5.89
N VAL A 54 -7.28 13.42 -5.03
CA VAL A 54 -6.78 13.64 -3.66
C VAL A 54 -6.72 12.30 -2.90
N ALA A 55 -7.77 11.48 -3.01
CA ALA A 55 -7.81 10.16 -2.41
C ALA A 55 -6.77 9.18 -2.98
N ASN A 56 -6.54 9.16 -4.30
CA ASN A 56 -5.48 8.36 -4.91
C ASN A 56 -4.13 8.66 -4.23
N ASN A 57 -3.81 9.95 -4.11
CA ASN A 57 -2.57 10.44 -3.52
C ASN A 57 -2.46 10.09 -2.04
N ALA A 58 -3.52 10.30 -1.26
CA ALA A 58 -3.54 9.98 0.16
C ALA A 58 -3.38 8.47 0.42
N ILE A 59 -4.05 7.63 -0.37
CA ILE A 59 -3.94 6.17 -0.26
C ILE A 59 -2.53 5.70 -0.59
N ALA A 60 -1.94 6.21 -1.69
CA ALA A 60 -0.58 5.87 -2.07
C ALA A 60 0.45 6.29 -1.00
N ARG A 61 0.27 7.48 -0.43
CA ARG A 61 1.10 7.99 0.67
C ARG A 61 1.04 7.07 1.89
N MET A 62 -0.17 6.69 2.34
CA MET A 62 -0.32 5.78 3.48
C MET A 62 0.36 4.42 3.27
N TYR A 63 0.27 3.84 2.06
CA TYR A 63 0.99 2.60 1.74
C TYR A 63 2.51 2.77 1.87
N LYS A 64 3.05 3.85 1.29
CA LYS A 64 4.50 4.15 1.31
C LYS A 64 4.99 4.39 2.74
N GLU A 65 4.30 5.25 3.49
CA GLU A 65 4.66 5.59 4.87
C GLU A 65 4.63 4.35 5.78
N ALA A 66 3.63 3.47 5.64
CA ALA A 66 3.59 2.24 6.42
C ALA A 66 4.80 1.36 6.10
N TYR A 67 5.09 1.17 4.82
CA TYR A 67 6.20 0.33 4.36
C TYR A 67 7.57 0.85 4.82
N GLU A 68 7.79 2.16 4.73
CA GLU A 68 9.01 2.82 5.24
C GLU A 68 9.19 2.62 6.75
N GLN A 69 8.11 2.39 7.49
CA GLN A 69 8.11 2.12 8.93
C GLN A 69 8.08 0.62 9.27
N GLY A 70 8.26 -0.27 8.28
CA GLY A 70 8.28 -1.72 8.48
C GLY A 70 6.90 -2.36 8.61
N GLY A 71 5.84 -1.63 8.26
CA GLY A 71 4.45 -2.10 8.28
C GLY A 71 3.87 -2.29 6.87
N ILE A 72 2.88 -3.15 6.74
CA ILE A 72 2.11 -3.34 5.51
C ILE A 72 0.64 -3.10 5.83
N LEU A 73 -0.01 -2.28 5.00
CA LEU A 73 -1.45 -2.07 5.07
C LEU A 73 -2.16 -3.02 4.10
N SER A 74 -3.29 -3.53 4.54
CA SER A 74 -4.26 -4.18 3.69
C SER A 74 -5.25 -3.16 3.13
N THR A 75 -5.94 -3.52 2.05
CA THR A 75 -7.06 -2.73 1.52
C THR A 75 -8.16 -2.50 2.58
N ARG A 76 -8.29 -3.41 3.56
CA ARG A 76 -9.26 -3.29 4.66
C ARG A 76 -8.82 -2.22 5.67
N ASP A 77 -7.53 -2.13 5.98
CA ASP A 77 -6.99 -1.10 6.87
C ASP A 77 -7.27 0.29 6.29
N ILE A 78 -6.94 0.50 5.02
CA ILE A 78 -7.23 1.75 4.32
C ILE A 78 -8.74 2.01 4.25
N GLY A 79 -9.56 0.97 4.05
CA GLY A 79 -11.02 1.09 4.06
C GLY A 79 -11.56 1.58 5.41
N LEU A 80 -11.01 1.09 6.51
CA LEU A 80 -11.33 1.55 7.87
C LEU A 80 -10.86 2.99 8.11
N LEU A 81 -9.62 3.32 7.72
CA LEU A 81 -9.05 4.66 7.86
C LEU A 81 -9.82 5.73 7.06
N THR A 82 -10.39 5.35 5.92
CA THR A 82 -11.10 6.26 5.01
C THR A 82 -12.62 6.17 5.11
N LEU A 83 -13.16 5.22 5.89
CA LEU A 83 -14.59 4.89 5.97
C LEU A 83 -15.19 4.57 4.58
N ARG A 84 -14.43 3.84 3.75
CA ARG A 84 -14.83 3.45 2.38
C ARG A 84 -14.77 1.94 2.18
N SER A 85 -15.46 1.46 1.15
CA SER A 85 -15.42 0.04 0.79
C SER A 85 -14.03 -0.37 0.27
N PRO A 86 -13.61 -1.63 0.49
CA PRO A 86 -12.35 -2.14 -0.08
C PRO A 86 -12.30 -2.06 -1.61
N SER A 87 -13.46 -2.15 -2.28
CA SER A 87 -13.56 -1.99 -3.74
C SER A 87 -13.22 -0.57 -4.19
N TRP A 88 -13.68 0.44 -3.45
CA TRP A 88 -13.35 1.83 -3.73
C TRP A 88 -11.86 2.10 -3.50
N VAL A 89 -11.31 1.62 -2.39
CA VAL A 89 -9.86 1.73 -2.10
C VAL A 89 -9.02 1.08 -3.20
N SER A 90 -9.41 -0.11 -3.65
CA SER A 90 -8.73 -0.82 -4.73
C SER A 90 -8.74 -0.02 -6.02
N LYS A 91 -9.86 0.62 -6.35
CA LYS A 91 -9.98 1.50 -7.52
C LYS A 91 -9.03 2.70 -7.42
N MET A 92 -8.96 3.37 -6.27
CA MET A 92 -8.06 4.51 -6.09
C MET A 92 -6.59 4.12 -6.18
N ARG A 93 -6.22 2.99 -5.56
CA ARG A 93 -4.86 2.42 -5.66
C ARG A 93 -4.48 2.14 -7.12
N LEU A 94 -5.32 1.43 -7.86
CA LEU A 94 -5.05 1.07 -9.25
C LEU A 94 -4.95 2.31 -10.17
N ASN A 95 -5.76 3.34 -9.92
CA ASN A 95 -5.66 4.60 -10.64
C ASN A 95 -4.30 5.27 -10.41
N TYR A 96 -3.84 5.36 -9.16
CA TYR A 96 -2.53 5.90 -8.81
C TYR A 96 -1.40 5.10 -9.47
N GLU A 97 -1.42 3.77 -9.34
CA GLU A 97 -0.41 2.87 -9.92
C GLU A 97 -0.31 3.03 -11.44
N LYS A 98 -1.45 3.15 -12.13
CA LYS A 98 -1.50 3.38 -13.57
C LYS A 98 -0.98 4.76 -13.97
N GLU A 99 -1.35 5.81 -13.24
CA GLU A 99 -0.96 7.19 -13.52
C GLU A 99 0.55 7.41 -13.33
N HIS A 100 1.14 6.74 -12.33
CA HIS A 100 2.55 6.90 -11.97
C HIS A 100 3.47 5.77 -12.46
N ASP A 101 2.96 4.82 -13.26
CA ASP A 101 3.65 3.59 -13.70
C ASP A 101 4.44 2.91 -12.55
N CYS A 102 3.75 2.70 -11.43
CA CYS A 102 4.36 2.14 -10.21
C CYS A 102 3.47 1.08 -9.56
N LEU A 103 4.03 0.35 -8.60
CA LEU A 103 3.29 -0.59 -7.74
C LEU A 103 3.41 -0.15 -6.29
N LEU A 104 2.29 -0.14 -5.56
CA LEU A 104 2.28 0.21 -4.14
C LEU A 104 2.51 -1.02 -3.26
N PRO A 105 3.24 -0.88 -2.13
CA PRO A 105 3.54 -1.99 -1.23
C PRO A 105 2.31 -2.37 -0.38
N HIS A 106 1.44 -3.23 -0.92
CA HIS A 106 0.24 -3.71 -0.23
C HIS A 106 0.30 -5.24 0.02
N THR A 107 -0.49 -5.73 0.98
CA THR A 107 -0.45 -7.15 1.41
C THR A 107 -0.63 -8.17 0.28
N GLY A 108 -1.45 -7.85 -0.72
CA GLY A 108 -1.70 -8.72 -1.88
C GLY A 108 -0.51 -8.86 -2.83
N LEU A 109 0.40 -7.87 -2.89
CA LEU A 109 1.64 -7.94 -3.67
C LEU A 109 2.75 -8.66 -2.90
N LEU A 110 2.82 -8.44 -1.58
CA LEU A 110 3.93 -8.91 -0.75
C LEU A 110 3.74 -10.32 -0.17
N HIS A 111 2.49 -10.75 0.06
CA HIS A 111 2.18 -12.03 0.69
C HIS A 111 1.29 -12.95 -0.18
N ASP A 112 1.07 -12.60 -1.46
CA ASP A 112 0.18 -13.33 -2.38
C ASP A 112 -1.25 -13.55 -1.82
N MET A 113 -1.70 -12.63 -0.96
CA MET A 113 -3.00 -12.73 -0.26
C MET A 113 -4.14 -12.01 -1.00
N GLY A 114 -4.14 -12.03 -2.33
CA GLY A 114 -5.22 -11.46 -3.15
C GLY A 114 -5.29 -12.04 -4.56
N SER A 115 -6.44 -11.92 -5.22
CA SER A 115 -6.66 -12.35 -6.61
C SER A 115 -5.94 -11.50 -7.67
N CYS A 116 -4.90 -10.76 -7.28
CA CYS A 116 -4.29 -9.71 -8.09
C CYS A 116 -3.60 -10.30 -9.33
N ILE A 117 -4.29 -10.21 -10.47
CA ILE A 117 -3.77 -10.43 -11.82
C ILE A 117 -2.44 -9.68 -12.04
N SER A 118 -2.21 -8.55 -11.35
CA SER A 118 -0.97 -7.76 -11.42
C SER A 118 0.28 -8.51 -10.97
N HIS A 119 0.17 -9.51 -10.08
CA HIS A 119 1.30 -10.35 -9.68
C HIS A 119 1.73 -11.25 -10.85
N LYS A 120 0.75 -11.86 -11.54
CA LYS A 120 1.00 -12.63 -12.77
C LYS A 120 1.54 -11.73 -13.89
N THR A 121 1.03 -10.50 -14.04
CA THR A 121 1.55 -9.54 -15.03
C THR A 121 2.99 -9.11 -14.72
N THR A 122 3.35 -8.94 -13.45
CA THR A 122 4.73 -8.58 -13.04
C THR A 122 5.69 -9.72 -13.32
N ILE A 123 5.30 -10.97 -13.01
CA ILE A 123 6.08 -12.17 -13.34
C ILE A 123 6.21 -12.33 -14.86
N ILE A 124 5.12 -12.21 -15.60
CA ILE A 124 5.09 -12.30 -17.07
C ILE A 124 5.96 -11.18 -17.68
N ARG A 125 5.92 -9.95 -17.18
CA ARG A 125 6.77 -8.83 -17.65
C ARG A 125 8.25 -9.13 -17.39
N LYS A 126 8.61 -9.59 -16.19
CA LYS A 126 10.00 -9.95 -15.85
C LYS A 126 10.52 -11.12 -16.69
N VAL A 127 9.70 -12.13 -16.96
CA VAL A 127 10.10 -13.31 -17.75
C VAL A 127 10.13 -13.02 -19.26
N LEU A 128 9.12 -12.36 -19.82
CA LEU A 128 8.97 -12.20 -21.28
C LEU A 128 9.60 -10.91 -21.82
N VAL A 129 9.55 -9.82 -21.06
CA VAL A 129 10.08 -8.50 -21.51
C VAL A 129 11.52 -8.33 -21.03
N GLU A 130 11.81 -8.64 -19.76
CA GLU A 130 13.15 -8.51 -19.20
C GLU A 130 14.03 -9.75 -19.44
N LYS A 131 13.48 -10.82 -20.06
CA LYS A 131 14.14 -12.11 -20.34
C LYS A 131 14.83 -12.75 -19.13
N LYS A 132 14.33 -12.46 -17.92
CA LYS A 132 14.86 -13.07 -16.70
C LYS A 132 14.41 -14.52 -16.60
N ASP A 133 15.26 -15.36 -16.03
CA ASP A 133 14.94 -16.76 -15.80
C ASP A 133 13.72 -16.87 -14.85
N PRO A 134 12.70 -17.68 -15.18
CA PRO A 134 11.52 -17.87 -14.33
C PRO A 134 11.85 -18.26 -12.88
N ALA A 135 12.94 -18.99 -12.64
CA ALA A 135 13.38 -19.38 -11.30
C ALA A 135 14.02 -18.23 -10.52
N ASP A 136 14.61 -17.24 -11.21
CA ASP A 136 15.09 -16.00 -10.60
C ASP A 136 13.91 -15.07 -10.27
N VAL A 137 12.92 -14.99 -11.17
CA VAL A 137 11.69 -14.22 -10.94
C VAL A 137 10.87 -14.80 -9.78
N ALA A 138 10.79 -16.13 -9.65
CA ALA A 138 10.12 -16.79 -8.52
C ALA A 138 10.80 -16.49 -7.17
N ARG A 139 12.15 -16.43 -7.16
CA ARG A 139 12.95 -16.03 -5.98
C ARG A 139 12.79 -14.53 -5.67
N GLU A 140 12.79 -13.67 -6.67
CA GLU A 140 12.51 -12.22 -6.50
C GLU A 140 11.08 -11.94 -6.02
N CYS A 141 10.13 -12.82 -6.32
CA CYS A 141 8.72 -12.69 -5.96
C CYS A 141 8.30 -13.51 -4.71
N ASN A 142 9.26 -14.03 -3.93
CA ASN A 142 9.03 -14.80 -2.70
C ASN A 142 8.00 -15.94 -2.83
N HIS A 143 8.03 -16.66 -3.95
CA HIS A 143 7.29 -17.92 -4.06
C HIS A 143 8.06 -19.04 -3.34
N THR A 144 7.82 -19.21 -2.04
CA THR A 144 8.01 -20.53 -1.40
C THR A 144 6.95 -21.48 -1.95
N GLN A 145 7.42 -22.60 -2.55
CA GLN A 145 6.57 -23.76 -2.85
C GLN A 145 5.90 -24.30 -1.60
#